data_AF-A0A965PEW3-F1
#
_entry.id   AF-A0A965PEW3-F1
#
_cell.length_a   1.000
_cell.length_b   1.000
_cell.length_c   1.000
_cell.angle_alpha   90.00
_cell.angle_beta   90.00
_cell.angle_gamma   90.00
#
_symmetry.space_group_name_H-M   'P 1'
#
loop_
_entity.id
_entity.type
_entity.pdbx_description
1 polymer ?
#
loop_
_entity_poly.entity_id
_entity_poly.type
_entity_poly.pdbx_seq_one_letter_code
_entity_poly.pdbx_strand_id
1 'polypeptide(L)'
;MALDAQALWAEKYAARFADAKFQEDEAREQAFVDDTFIVYGERLRGMTARDLLHLQVVQSPIIYSTGKITVAHVLQFLWALHTRNKGTFRFIHRKRMMRRVLSRRSSDPETAAIMEISEYIGKMFMDSGGKSSGESKPIGACWLAPIMVRLSQAVGPLDPLDGRAWADVPLPRIWQYLKAVRVMEDPKAKDYSPSDKILMEWQLEMNQSQNGI
;
A
#
# COMPACT_ATOMS: atom_id res chain seq x y z
N MET A 1 -21.52 34.44 -15.34
CA MET A 1 -20.64 34.14 -16.50
C MET A 1 -20.37 32.65 -16.48
N ALA A 2 -20.64 31.93 -17.57
CA ALA A 2 -20.33 30.50 -17.63
C ALA A 2 -18.81 30.32 -17.53
N LEU A 3 -18.38 29.49 -16.58
CA LEU A 3 -16.96 29.15 -16.41
C LEU A 3 -16.51 28.33 -17.63
N ASP A 4 -15.44 28.76 -18.29
CA ASP A 4 -14.84 27.98 -19.37
C ASP A 4 -14.16 26.75 -18.78
N ALA A 5 -14.75 25.58 -19.04
CA ALA A 5 -14.30 24.30 -18.54
C ALA A 5 -12.85 23.98 -18.97
N GLN A 6 -12.47 24.37 -20.18
CA GLN A 6 -11.13 24.13 -20.71
C GLN A 6 -10.09 25.01 -20.03
N ALA A 7 -10.41 26.30 -19.82
CA ALA A 7 -9.54 27.22 -19.09
C ALA A 7 -9.34 26.77 -17.65
N LEU A 8 -10.42 26.41 -16.93
CA LEU A 8 -10.33 25.92 -15.55
C LEU A 8 -9.46 24.64 -15.44
N TRP A 9 -9.65 23.71 -16.38
CA TRP A 9 -8.85 22.49 -16.41
C TRP A 9 -7.37 22.81 -16.65
N ALA A 10 -7.06 23.60 -17.67
CA ALA A 10 -5.69 23.94 -18.05
C ALA A 10 -4.94 24.68 -16.94
N GLU A 11 -5.58 25.64 -16.28
CA GLU A 11 -4.93 26.49 -15.27
C GLU A 11 -4.74 25.79 -13.92
N LYS A 12 -5.72 24.99 -13.48
CA LYS A 12 -5.78 24.50 -12.09
C LYS A 12 -5.55 23.00 -11.93
N TYR A 13 -5.94 22.20 -12.92
CA TYR A 13 -6.05 20.74 -12.77
C TYR A 13 -5.08 19.95 -13.64
N ALA A 14 -4.75 20.43 -14.84
CA ALA A 14 -3.99 19.68 -15.84
C ALA A 14 -2.61 19.22 -15.32
N ALA A 15 -1.84 20.13 -14.70
CA ALA A 15 -0.52 19.80 -14.16
C ALA A 15 -0.62 18.78 -13.00
N ARG A 16 -1.50 19.03 -12.03
CA ARG A 16 -1.73 18.11 -10.90
C ARG A 16 -2.19 16.73 -11.37
N PHE A 17 -3.05 16.67 -12.38
CA PHE A 17 -3.54 15.44 -12.96
C PHE A 17 -2.41 14.67 -13.67
N ALA A 18 -1.59 15.36 -14.48
CA ALA A 18 -0.46 14.75 -15.16
C ALA A 18 0.55 14.17 -14.17
N ASP A 19 0.88 14.91 -13.11
CA ASP A 19 1.80 14.46 -12.06
C ASP A 19 1.24 13.24 -11.31
N ALA A 20 -0.04 13.28 -10.91
CA ALA A 20 -0.70 12.17 -10.24
C ALA A 20 -0.74 10.91 -11.11
N LYS A 21 -1.08 11.08 -12.39
CA LYS A 21 -1.13 9.97 -13.35
C LYS A 21 0.25 9.37 -13.60
N PHE A 22 1.29 10.21 -13.71
CA PHE A 22 2.66 9.74 -13.82
C PHE A 22 3.08 8.91 -12.60
N GLN A 23 2.79 9.38 -11.39
CA GLN A 23 3.07 8.64 -10.15
C GLN A 23 2.31 7.32 -10.07
N GLU A 24 1.05 7.28 -10.53
CA GLU A 24 0.24 6.06 -10.59
C GLU A 24 0.81 5.03 -11.57
N ASP A 25 1.20 5.49 -12.76
CA ASP A 25 1.77 4.63 -13.80
C ASP A 25 3.11 4.06 -13.32
N GLU A 26 3.98 4.90 -12.75
CA GLU A 26 5.26 4.48 -12.16
C GLU A 26 5.04 3.45 -11.04
N ALA A 27 4.10 3.73 -10.13
CA ALA A 27 3.84 2.82 -9.01
C ALA A 27 3.20 1.51 -9.49
N ARG A 28 2.39 1.53 -10.56
CA ARG A 28 1.84 0.33 -11.20
C ARG A 28 2.96 -0.52 -11.79
N GLU A 29 3.91 0.08 -12.51
CA GLU A 29 5.07 -0.62 -13.04
C GLU A 29 5.91 -1.23 -11.92
N GLN A 30 6.20 -0.43 -10.88
CA GLN A 30 6.96 -0.89 -9.71
C GLN A 30 6.27 -2.05 -8.97
N ALA A 31 4.93 -2.13 -8.97
CA ALA A 31 4.21 -3.23 -8.33
C ALA A 31 4.52 -4.61 -8.93
N PHE A 32 4.96 -4.67 -10.19
CA PHE A 32 5.36 -5.92 -10.84
C PHE A 32 6.86 -6.22 -10.67
N VAL A 33 7.66 -5.23 -10.25
CA VAL A 33 9.07 -5.41 -9.92
C VAL A 33 9.19 -5.94 -8.48
N ASP A 34 9.87 -7.08 -8.30
CA ASP A 34 10.20 -7.64 -6.97
C ASP A 34 11.30 -6.79 -6.28
N ASP A 35 11.08 -5.48 -6.11
CA ASP A 35 12.06 -4.57 -5.53
C ASP A 35 12.12 -4.66 -4.00
N THR A 36 13.25 -4.20 -3.45
CA THR A 36 13.49 -4.12 -2.01
C THR A 36 13.37 -2.68 -1.51
N PHE A 37 12.64 -2.51 -0.41
CA PHE A 37 12.43 -1.24 0.24
C PHE A 37 13.48 -1.04 1.32
N ILE A 38 14.03 0.17 1.42
CA ILE A 38 14.89 0.55 2.53
C ILE A 38 14.00 1.19 3.59
N VAL A 39 13.78 0.50 4.70
CA VAL A 39 12.94 0.98 5.81
C VAL A 39 13.76 0.92 7.08
N TYR A 40 13.92 2.07 7.72
CA TYR A 40 14.81 2.28 8.85
C TYR A 40 16.21 1.71 8.59
N GLY A 41 16.66 1.89 7.34
CA GLY A 41 17.87 1.36 6.69
C GLY A 41 18.13 -0.14 6.78
N GLU A 42 17.08 -0.93 6.94
CA GLU A 42 17.10 -2.35 6.63
C GLU A 42 16.43 -2.60 5.27
N ARG A 43 16.93 -3.59 4.53
CA ARG A 43 16.36 -3.98 3.23
C ARG A 43 15.22 -4.96 3.44
N LEU A 44 14.00 -4.49 3.22
CA LEU A 44 12.77 -5.24 3.30
C LEU A 44 12.31 -5.64 1.89
N ARG A 45 11.67 -6.80 1.79
CA ARG A 45 10.92 -7.18 0.57
C ARG A 45 9.49 -6.64 0.67
N GLY A 46 8.77 -6.56 -0.45
CA GLY A 46 7.34 -6.28 -0.43
C GLY A 46 6.59 -7.25 0.49
N MET A 47 5.66 -6.70 1.27
CA MET A 47 4.80 -7.46 2.18
C MET A 47 3.87 -8.35 1.35
N THR A 48 3.78 -9.63 1.72
CA THR A 48 2.82 -10.57 1.13
C THR A 48 1.61 -10.72 2.03
N ALA A 49 0.55 -11.34 1.52
CA ALA A 49 -0.62 -11.67 2.32
C ALA A 49 -0.28 -12.61 3.49
N ARG A 50 0.65 -13.56 3.30
CA ARG A 50 1.15 -14.43 4.38
C ARG A 50 1.84 -13.63 5.48
N ASP A 51 2.64 -12.61 5.13
CA ASP A 51 3.29 -11.76 6.14
C ASP A 51 2.27 -10.98 6.95
N LEU A 52 1.27 -10.40 6.27
CA LEU A 52 0.23 -9.65 6.94
C LEU A 52 -0.55 -10.54 7.92
N LEU A 53 -0.92 -11.75 7.50
CA LEU A 53 -1.55 -12.74 8.38
C LEU A 53 -0.65 -13.09 9.57
N HIS A 54 0.65 -13.29 9.35
CA HIS A 54 1.58 -13.56 10.43
C HIS A 54 1.63 -12.39 11.44
N LEU A 55 1.73 -11.15 10.94
CA LEU A 55 1.75 -9.94 11.76
C LEU A 55 0.42 -9.72 12.52
N GLN A 56 -0.71 -10.15 11.95
CA GLN A 56 -2.01 -10.16 12.61
C GLN A 56 -2.09 -11.22 13.73
N VAL A 57 -1.63 -12.44 13.47
CA VAL A 57 -1.61 -13.54 14.45
C VAL A 57 -0.78 -13.18 15.67
N VAL A 58 0.37 -12.53 15.48
CA VAL A 58 1.21 -12.04 16.58
C VAL A 58 0.71 -10.73 17.19
N GLN A 59 -0.48 -10.26 16.79
CA GLN A 59 -1.13 -9.04 17.27
C GLN A 59 -0.20 -7.82 17.24
N SER A 60 0.53 -7.64 16.13
CA SER A 60 1.51 -6.56 16.02
C SER A 60 0.85 -5.19 16.22
N PRO A 61 1.27 -4.40 17.23
CA PRO A 61 0.72 -3.07 17.49
C PRO A 61 0.90 -2.10 16.31
N ILE A 62 1.86 -2.37 15.44
CA ILE A 62 2.15 -1.59 14.23
C ILE A 62 1.06 -1.77 13.17
N ILE A 63 0.48 -2.98 13.05
CA ILE A 63 -0.58 -3.25 12.06
C ILE A 63 -1.93 -2.76 12.56
N TYR A 64 -2.21 -2.92 13.86
CA TYR A 64 -3.49 -2.52 14.43
C TYR A 64 -3.53 -1.06 14.88
N SER A 65 -2.38 -0.37 14.92
CA SER A 65 -2.26 0.99 15.47
C SER A 65 -2.84 1.11 16.88
N THR A 66 -2.71 0.05 17.69
CA THR A 66 -3.26 -0.04 19.05
C THR A 66 -2.17 -0.11 20.11
N GLY A 67 -2.38 0.57 21.24
CA GLY A 67 -1.48 0.48 22.39
C GLY A 67 -0.13 1.17 22.20
N LYS A 68 0.78 0.97 23.15
CA LYS A 68 2.13 1.57 23.10
C LYS A 68 3.02 0.75 22.16
N ILE A 69 3.45 1.36 21.05
CA ILE A 69 4.46 0.79 20.18
C ILE A 69 5.83 0.87 20.90
N THR A 70 6.62 -0.21 20.82
CA THR A 70 7.94 -0.30 21.45
C THR A 70 8.97 -0.67 20.39
N VAL A 71 10.26 -0.48 20.69
CA VAL A 71 11.36 -0.95 19.82
C VAL A 71 11.26 -2.43 19.51
N ALA A 72 10.77 -3.26 20.44
CA ALA A 72 10.59 -4.68 20.20
C ALA A 72 9.57 -4.95 19.07
N HIS A 73 8.48 -4.19 19.01
CA HIS A 73 7.49 -4.27 17.95
C HIS A 73 8.08 -3.86 16.59
N VAL A 74 8.86 -2.77 16.57
CA VAL A 74 9.58 -2.31 15.36
C VAL A 74 10.54 -3.39 14.86
N LEU A 75 11.36 -3.94 15.74
CA LEU A 75 12.30 -5.01 15.39
C LEU A 75 11.61 -6.28 14.90
N GLN A 76 10.46 -6.63 15.49
CA GLN A 76 9.66 -7.76 15.05
C GLN A 76 9.12 -7.54 13.63
N PHE A 77 8.58 -6.36 13.35
CA PHE A 77 8.08 -5.99 12.03
C PHE A 77 9.19 -6.00 10.98
N LEU A 78 10.31 -5.32 11.25
CA LEU A 78 11.46 -5.28 10.35
C LEU A 78 12.00 -6.69 10.07
N TRP A 79 12.09 -7.55 11.10
CA TRP A 79 12.56 -8.92 10.90
C TRP A 79 11.59 -9.76 10.08
N ALA A 80 10.28 -9.63 10.30
CA ALA A 80 9.26 -10.38 9.55
C ALA A 80 9.42 -10.18 8.03
N LEU A 81 9.68 -8.93 7.62
CA LEU A 81 9.78 -8.52 6.21
C LEU A 81 11.22 -8.45 5.69
N HIS A 82 12.21 -8.78 6.50
CA HIS A 82 13.60 -8.68 6.08
C HIS A 82 13.90 -9.67 4.95
N THR A 83 14.62 -9.23 3.90
CA THR A 83 15.00 -10.06 2.73
C THR A 83 15.73 -11.37 3.08
N ARG A 84 16.40 -11.40 4.24
CA ARG A 84 17.10 -12.59 4.77
C ARG A 84 16.22 -13.51 5.64
N ASN A 85 15.01 -13.09 6.00
CA ASN A 85 14.08 -13.93 6.75
C ASN A 85 13.34 -14.87 5.80
N LYS A 86 13.88 -16.08 5.63
CA LYS A 86 13.28 -17.15 4.81
C LYS A 86 12.48 -18.15 5.66
N GLY A 87 11.91 -17.71 6.79
CA GLY A 87 11.21 -18.59 7.74
C GLY A 87 12.14 -19.47 8.62
N THR A 88 13.45 -19.50 8.35
CA THR A 88 14.43 -20.17 9.21
C THR A 88 14.95 -19.23 10.29
N PHE A 89 14.96 -19.68 11.54
CA PHE A 89 15.40 -18.88 12.70
C PHE A 89 16.93 -18.69 12.73
N ARG A 90 17.45 -17.73 11.95
CA ARG A 90 18.89 -17.39 11.96
C ARG A 90 19.18 -16.32 13.00
N PHE A 91 19.38 -16.75 14.25
CA PHE A 91 19.62 -15.89 15.41
C PHE A 91 20.72 -14.83 15.20
N ILE A 92 21.80 -15.18 14.48
CA ILE A 92 22.93 -14.28 14.21
C ILE A 92 22.50 -13.08 13.35
N HIS A 93 21.71 -13.29 12.31
CA HIS A 93 21.27 -12.21 11.43
C HIS A 93 20.29 -11.29 12.15
N ARG A 94 19.35 -11.86 12.92
CA ARG A 94 18.44 -11.10 13.77
C ARG A 94 19.22 -10.23 14.77
N LYS A 95 20.23 -10.80 15.45
CA LYS A 95 21.07 -10.05 16.41
C LYS A 95 21.87 -8.92 15.74
N ARG A 96 22.39 -9.14 14.52
CA ARG A 96 23.08 -8.08 13.75
C ARG A 96 22.15 -6.95 13.35
N MET A 97 20.95 -7.26 12.87
CA MET A 97 19.91 -6.28 12.54
C MET A 97 19.53 -5.47 13.78
N MET A 98 19.25 -6.15 14.91
CA MET A 98 18.92 -5.49 16.17
C MET A 98 20.00 -4.49 16.60
N ARG A 99 21.28 -4.87 16.53
CA ARG A 99 22.39 -3.96 16.86
C ARG A 99 22.41 -2.72 15.96
N ARG A 100 22.19 -2.88 14.65
CA ARG A 100 22.17 -1.73 13.71
C ARG A 100 21.01 -0.78 14.00
N VAL A 101 19.80 -1.31 14.17
CA VAL A 101 18.59 -0.54 14.48
C VAL A 101 18.76 0.21 15.81
N LEU A 102 19.27 -0.45 16.85
CA LEU A 102 19.50 0.15 18.17
C LEU A 102 20.66 1.15 18.18
N SER A 103 21.64 1.00 17.29
CA SER A 103 22.81 1.91 17.22
C SER A 103 22.51 3.25 16.54
N ARG A 104 21.33 3.41 15.94
CA ARG A 104 20.93 4.66 15.27
C ARG A 104 20.69 5.74 16.29
N ARG A 105 21.50 6.80 16.21
CA ARG A 105 21.38 8.00 17.03
C ARG A 105 20.41 8.96 16.33
N SER A 106 19.12 8.84 16.62
CA SER A 106 18.18 9.95 16.42
C SER A 106 17.71 10.45 17.77
N SER A 107 17.22 11.69 17.81
CA SER A 107 16.61 12.30 19.00
C SER A 107 15.39 11.51 19.48
N ASP A 108 14.66 10.87 18.56
CA ASP A 108 13.59 9.92 18.83
C ASP A 108 13.58 8.77 17.80
N PRO A 109 14.24 7.63 18.08
CA PRO A 109 14.36 6.52 17.14
C PRO A 109 13.07 5.71 16.99
N GLU A 110 12.20 5.73 18.00
CA GLU A 110 10.94 4.99 17.95
C GLU A 110 9.98 5.68 16.98
N THR A 111 9.76 6.98 17.15
CA THR A 111 8.84 7.74 16.30
C THR A 111 9.30 7.76 14.85
N ALA A 112 10.59 7.97 14.60
CA ALA A 112 11.14 7.95 13.24
C ALA A 112 10.93 6.59 12.56
N ALA A 113 11.17 5.48 13.27
CA ALA A 113 10.94 4.14 12.73
C ALA A 113 9.46 3.88 12.46
N ILE A 114 8.57 4.34 13.34
CA ILE A 114 7.12 4.20 13.17
C ILE A 114 6.63 4.96 11.94
N MET A 115 7.12 6.18 11.72
CA MET A 115 6.78 6.97 10.54
C MET A 115 7.23 6.30 9.24
N GLU A 116 8.49 5.86 9.15
CA GLU A 116 9.00 5.15 7.96
C GLU A 116 8.25 3.83 7.71
N ILE A 117 7.93 3.08 8.76
CA ILE A 117 7.13 1.85 8.65
C ILE A 117 5.72 2.16 8.18
N SER A 118 5.09 3.23 8.68
CA SER A 118 3.75 3.64 8.27
C SER A 118 3.71 4.04 6.80
N GLU A 119 4.74 4.77 6.33
CA GLU A 119 4.90 5.10 4.91
C GLU A 119 5.08 3.84 4.06
N TYR A 120 5.91 2.90 4.52
CA TYR A 120 6.08 1.60 3.86
C TYR A 120 4.76 0.82 3.77
N ILE A 121 4.00 0.73 4.86
CA ILE A 121 2.69 0.06 4.88
C ILE A 121 1.75 0.77 3.89
N GLY A 122 1.70 2.11 3.89
CA GLY A 122 0.92 2.87 2.91
C GLY A 122 1.25 2.49 1.47
N LYS A 123 2.54 2.35 1.13
CA LYS A 123 2.99 1.89 -0.18
C LYS A 123 2.56 0.44 -0.49
N MET A 124 2.51 -0.46 0.48
CA MET A 124 2.09 -1.86 0.25
C MET A 124 0.62 -2.00 -0.15
N PHE A 125 -0.23 -1.06 0.28
CA PHE A 125 -1.65 -1.07 -0.01
C PHE A 125 -2.05 -0.22 -1.22
N MET A 126 -1.09 0.44 -1.90
CA MET A 126 -1.20 1.04 -3.23
C MET A 126 -2.63 1.39 -3.68
N ASP A 127 -3.14 2.54 -3.25
CA ASP A 127 -4.49 3.01 -3.62
C ASP A 127 -5.63 2.00 -3.37
N SER A 128 -5.55 1.18 -2.31
CA SER A 128 -6.73 0.52 -1.78
C SER A 128 -7.71 1.62 -1.41
N GLY A 129 -8.67 1.89 -2.30
CA GLY A 129 -9.51 3.09 -2.28
C GLY A 129 -10.13 3.30 -0.91
N GLY A 130 -9.58 4.25 -0.16
CA GLY A 130 -10.01 4.51 1.20
C GLY A 130 -9.03 5.39 1.94
N LYS A 131 -9.18 6.71 1.82
CA LYS A 131 -8.99 7.54 3.02
C LYS A 131 -10.11 7.10 3.98
N SER A 132 -9.87 6.15 4.87
CA SER A 132 -10.81 5.90 5.95
C SER A 132 -10.73 7.10 6.90
N SER A 133 -11.62 8.07 6.71
CA SER A 133 -11.86 9.15 7.66
C SER A 133 -12.63 8.66 8.89
N GLY A 134 -12.34 7.47 9.38
CA GLY A 134 -13.06 6.84 10.48
C GLY A 134 -12.19 5.75 11.08
N GLU A 135 -12.20 5.71 12.40
CA GLU A 135 -11.54 4.75 13.28
C GLU A 135 -11.14 3.45 12.57
N SER A 136 -9.84 3.15 12.61
CA SER A 136 -9.26 1.91 12.14
C SER A 136 -9.90 0.74 12.87
N LYS A 137 -11.00 0.20 12.33
CA LYS A 137 -11.58 -1.04 12.83
C LYS A 137 -10.53 -2.13 12.66
N PRO A 138 -10.31 -2.98 13.68
CA PRO A 138 -9.38 -4.08 13.56
C PRO A 138 -9.78 -4.90 12.33
N ILE A 139 -8.79 -5.23 11.52
CA ILE A 139 -8.91 -6.10 10.37
C ILE A 139 -9.22 -7.52 10.90
N GLY A 140 -10.46 -7.74 11.34
CA GLY A 140 -10.90 -8.92 12.08
C GLY A 140 -11.52 -10.02 11.21
N ALA A 141 -11.79 -9.72 9.93
CA ALA A 141 -12.16 -10.72 8.94
C ALA A 141 -10.97 -10.91 7.99
N CYS A 142 -10.65 -12.15 7.65
CA CYS A 142 -9.62 -12.48 6.64
C CYS A 142 -10.08 -12.04 5.25
N TRP A 143 -10.11 -10.72 5.00
CA TRP A 143 -10.48 -10.09 3.74
C TRP A 143 -9.56 -10.53 2.59
N LEU A 144 -8.37 -11.02 2.93
CA LEU A 144 -7.42 -11.60 1.98
C LEU A 144 -7.93 -12.89 1.34
N ALA A 145 -8.66 -13.74 2.05
CA ALA A 145 -9.11 -15.02 1.50
C ALA A 145 -10.11 -14.85 0.33
N PRO A 146 -11.17 -14.03 0.44
CA PRO A 146 -12.05 -13.71 -0.69
C PRO A 146 -11.30 -13.14 -1.89
N ILE A 147 -10.30 -12.28 -1.66
CA ILE A 147 -9.45 -11.71 -2.72
C ILE A 147 -8.68 -12.80 -3.46
N MET A 148 -8.02 -13.70 -2.73
CA MET A 148 -7.25 -14.78 -3.34
C MET A 148 -8.14 -15.72 -4.15
N VAL A 149 -9.34 -16.04 -3.65
CA VAL A 149 -10.32 -16.85 -4.39
C VAL A 149 -10.74 -16.16 -5.68
N ARG A 150 -11.09 -14.86 -5.60
CA ARG A 150 -11.48 -14.08 -6.77
C ARG A 150 -10.37 -14.02 -7.82
N LEU A 151 -9.13 -13.74 -7.41
CA LEU A 151 -7.98 -13.76 -8.30
C LEU A 151 -7.78 -15.16 -8.90
N SER A 152 -7.89 -16.20 -8.08
CA SER A 152 -7.75 -17.58 -8.55
C SER A 152 -8.76 -17.96 -9.63
N GLN A 153 -10.00 -17.46 -9.51
CA GLN A 153 -11.05 -17.66 -10.49
C GLN A 153 -10.83 -16.85 -11.77
N ALA A 154 -10.32 -15.63 -11.66
CA ALA A 154 -10.17 -14.71 -12.79
C ALA A 154 -8.91 -14.97 -13.63
N VAL A 155 -7.77 -15.27 -12.99
CA VAL A 155 -6.46 -15.37 -13.65
C VAL A 155 -5.76 -16.73 -13.45
N GLY A 156 -6.36 -17.64 -12.67
CA GLY A 156 -5.82 -18.97 -12.39
C GLY A 156 -5.22 -19.12 -10.99
N PRO A 157 -4.90 -20.36 -10.57
CA PRO A 157 -4.57 -20.68 -9.18
C PRO A 157 -3.24 -20.10 -8.67
N LEU A 158 -2.39 -19.59 -9.57
CA LEU A 158 -1.07 -19.04 -9.29
C LEU A 158 -0.90 -17.68 -9.96
N ASP A 159 0.04 -16.87 -9.48
CA ASP A 159 0.43 -15.62 -10.11
C ASP A 159 0.91 -15.90 -11.56
N PRO A 160 0.28 -15.30 -12.58
CA PRO A 160 0.68 -15.52 -13.96
C PRO A 160 2.09 -15.00 -14.29
N LEU A 161 2.65 -14.10 -13.48
CA LEU A 161 3.99 -13.54 -13.72
C LEU A 161 5.12 -14.52 -13.34
N ASP A 162 5.05 -15.09 -12.14
CA ASP A 162 6.16 -15.85 -11.55
C ASP A 162 5.76 -17.23 -10.98
N GLY A 163 4.49 -17.62 -11.11
CA GLY A 163 3.98 -18.93 -10.70
C GLY A 163 3.85 -19.12 -9.18
N ARG A 164 3.98 -18.07 -8.37
CA ARG A 164 3.82 -18.17 -6.92
C ARG A 164 2.35 -18.32 -6.51
N ALA A 165 2.11 -18.95 -5.37
CA ALA A 165 0.78 -18.94 -4.76
C ALA A 165 0.39 -17.52 -4.35
N TRP A 166 -0.89 -17.15 -4.49
CA TRP A 166 -1.39 -15.80 -4.17
C TRP A 166 -1.04 -15.30 -2.75
N ALA A 167 -0.82 -16.20 -1.80
CA ALA A 167 -0.38 -15.84 -0.44
C ALA A 167 1.06 -15.31 -0.36
N ASP A 168 1.89 -15.63 -1.37
CA ASP A 168 3.32 -15.31 -1.46
C ASP A 168 3.63 -14.20 -2.47
N VAL A 169 2.60 -13.68 -3.13
CA VAL A 169 2.71 -12.53 -4.03
C VAL A 169 2.75 -11.23 -3.21
N PRO A 170 3.60 -10.25 -3.57
CA PRO A 170 3.59 -8.93 -2.94
C PRO A 170 2.21 -8.26 -3.05
N LEU A 171 1.73 -7.66 -1.95
CA LEU A 171 0.44 -6.98 -1.89
C LEU A 171 0.24 -5.94 -3.01
N PRO A 172 1.22 -5.08 -3.36
CA PRO A 172 1.08 -4.15 -4.49
C PRO A 172 0.63 -4.83 -5.79
N ARG A 173 1.22 -5.98 -6.13
CA ARG A 173 0.88 -6.75 -7.34
C ARG A 173 -0.53 -7.32 -7.25
N ILE A 174 -0.91 -7.86 -6.08
CA ILE A 174 -2.27 -8.36 -5.81
C ILE A 174 -3.30 -7.26 -6.09
N TRP A 175 -3.04 -6.03 -5.62
CA TRP A 175 -3.93 -4.90 -5.85
C TRP A 175 -4.04 -4.51 -7.32
N GLN A 176 -2.93 -4.54 -8.07
CA GLN A 176 -2.98 -4.26 -9.51
C GLN A 176 -3.78 -5.33 -10.27
N TYR A 177 -3.64 -6.62 -9.93
CA TYR A 177 -4.48 -7.66 -10.53
C TYR A 177 -5.95 -7.48 -10.20
N LEU A 178 -6.28 -7.15 -8.95
CA LEU A 178 -7.67 -6.87 -8.56
C LEU A 178 -8.27 -5.70 -9.34
N LYS A 179 -7.49 -4.62 -9.55
CA LYS A 179 -7.92 -3.48 -10.38
C LYS A 179 -8.18 -3.92 -11.82
N ALA A 180 -7.26 -4.68 -12.42
CA ALA A 180 -7.43 -5.19 -13.77
C ALA A 180 -8.68 -6.07 -13.92
N VAL A 181 -8.88 -7.00 -12.98
CA VAL A 181 -10.08 -7.87 -12.95
C VAL A 181 -11.36 -7.05 -12.80
N ARG A 182 -11.35 -6.02 -11.94
CA ARG A 182 -12.51 -5.14 -11.75
C ARG A 182 -12.86 -4.37 -13.03
N VAL A 183 -11.86 -3.84 -13.74
CA VAL A 183 -12.07 -3.12 -15.00
C VAL A 183 -12.58 -4.07 -16.10
N MET A 184 -12.14 -5.33 -16.10
CA MET A 184 -12.65 -6.34 -17.02
C MET A 184 -14.11 -6.70 -16.75
N GLU A 185 -14.50 -6.83 -15.47
CA GLU A 185 -15.88 -7.14 -15.07
C GLU A 185 -16.84 -5.96 -15.28
N ASP A 186 -16.39 -4.73 -14.98
CA ASP A 186 -17.14 -3.49 -15.16
C ASP A 186 -16.23 -2.40 -15.74
N PRO A 187 -16.26 -2.19 -17.07
CA PRO A 187 -15.46 -1.15 -17.73
C PRO A 187 -15.80 0.29 -17.28
N LYS A 188 -16.95 0.48 -16.60
CA LYS A 188 -17.37 1.77 -16.05
C LYS A 188 -17.06 1.90 -14.56
N ALA A 189 -16.45 0.88 -13.95
CA ALA A 189 -16.03 0.94 -12.56
C ALA A 189 -15.07 2.12 -12.38
N LYS A 190 -15.47 3.09 -11.56
CA LYS A 190 -14.58 4.16 -11.13
C LYS A 190 -13.43 3.52 -10.34
N ASP A 191 -12.23 3.66 -10.84
CA ASP A 191 -11.04 3.53 -10.00
C ASP A 191 -11.02 4.76 -9.08
N TYR A 192 -10.61 4.58 -7.83
CA TYR A 192 -10.49 5.71 -6.88
C TYR A 192 -9.04 6.15 -6.78
N SER A 193 -8.37 6.15 -7.94
CA SER A 193 -6.99 6.58 -8.08
C SER A 193 -6.84 8.07 -7.69
N PRO A 194 -5.67 8.50 -7.23
CA PRO A 194 -5.35 9.91 -7.00
C PRO A 194 -5.76 10.84 -8.15
N SER A 195 -5.55 10.43 -9.39
CA SER A 195 -5.87 11.17 -10.62
C SER A 195 -7.38 11.26 -10.83
N ASP A 196 -8.14 10.19 -10.53
CA ASP A 196 -9.61 10.21 -10.53
C ASP A 196 -10.20 11.16 -9.49
N LYS A 197 -9.53 11.34 -8.34
CA LYS A 197 -9.96 12.34 -7.33
C LYS A 197 -9.83 13.76 -7.86
N ILE A 198 -8.75 14.05 -8.61
CA ILE A 198 -8.54 15.36 -9.23
C ILE A 198 -9.61 15.61 -10.31
N LEU A 199 -9.95 14.60 -11.11
CA LEU A 199 -11.07 14.66 -12.05
C LEU A 199 -12.41 14.91 -11.33
N MET A 200 -12.63 14.26 -10.18
CA MET A 200 -13.84 14.45 -9.39
C MET A 200 -13.91 15.84 -8.76
N GLU A 201 -12.79 16.38 -8.26
CA GLU A 201 -12.68 17.77 -7.77
C GLU A 201 -13.09 18.77 -8.86
N TRP A 202 -12.55 18.60 -10.08
CA TRP A 202 -12.90 19.43 -11.22
C TRP A 202 -14.38 19.31 -11.61
N GLN A 203 -14.93 18.09 -11.68
CA GLN A 203 -16.35 17.86 -11.98
C GLN A 203 -17.27 18.52 -10.96
N LEU A 204 -16.92 18.45 -9.66
CA LEU A 204 -17.69 19.09 -8.60
C LEU A 204 -17.65 20.61 -8.71
N GLU A 205 -16.49 21.20 -8.97
CA GLU A 205 -16.35 22.66 -9.15
C GLU A 205 -17.11 23.15 -10.40
N MET A 206 -17.09 22.39 -11.49
CA MET A 206 -17.88 22.67 -12.69
C MET A 206 -19.39 22.62 -12.40
N ASN A 207 -19.86 21.58 -11.70
CA ASN A 207 -21.27 21.43 -11.35
C ASN A 207 -21.76 22.50 -10.38
N GLN A 208 -20.93 22.91 -9.41
CA GLN A 208 -21.23 24.01 -8.48
C GLN A 208 -21.32 25.35 -9.22
N SER A 209 -20.44 25.57 -10.21
CA SER A 209 -20.43 26.78 -11.03
C SER A 209 -21.63 26.85 -11.99
N GLN A 210 -22.19 25.70 -12.36
CA GLN A 210 -23.39 25.60 -13.20
C GLN A 210 -24.71 25.65 -12.40
N ASN A 211 -24.73 25.10 -11.18
CA ASN A 211 -25.89 25.08 -10.29
C ASN A 211 -26.01 26.33 -9.40
N GLY A 212 -25.03 27.23 -9.44
CA GLY A 212 -25.09 28.54 -8.80
C GLY A 212 -26.02 29.50 -9.55
N ILE A 213 -27.32 29.32 -9.35
CA ILE A 213 -28.36 30.37 -9.40
C ILE A 213 -28.71 30.71 -7.95
#